data_AF-A0AAW4I1B8-F1
#
_entry.id   AF-A0AAW4I1B8-F1
#
_cell.length_a   1.000
_cell.length_b   1.000
_cell.length_c   1.000
_cell.angle_alpha   90.00
_cell.angle_beta   90.00
_cell.angle_gamma   90.00
#
_symmetry.space_group_name_H-M   'P 1'
#
loop_
_entity.id
_entity.type
_entity.pdbx_description
1 polymer ?
#
loop_
_entity_poly.entity_id
_entity_poly.type
_entity_poly.pdbx_seq_one_letter_code
_entity_poly.pdbx_strand_id
1 'polypeptide(L)'
;MSEEFKDTEPSLSADLQFQQQWDMADAKLGVAEQLAWPLAMGWGLAVGLMTHHWLPGLLVFGCAYYFVRRPYAKESGRFDKIHREKTFGPDPK
;
A
#
# COMPACT_ATOMS: atom_id res chain seq x y z
N MET A 1 -7.76 -4.27 49.02
CA MET A 1 -6.72 -3.32 48.57
C MET A 1 -6.11 -3.93 47.33
N SER A 2 -6.21 -3.21 46.21
CA SER A 2 -6.14 -3.71 44.85
C SER A 2 -4.70 -3.77 44.34
N GLU A 3 -4.17 -4.97 44.13
CA GLU A 3 -2.83 -5.20 43.53
C GLU A 3 -2.90 -5.96 42.19
N GLU A 4 -4.06 -6.02 41.54
CA GLU A 4 -4.28 -6.84 40.34
C GLU A 4 -4.39 -6.05 39.02
N PHE A 5 -3.83 -4.83 38.97
CA PHE A 5 -4.07 -3.88 37.88
C PHE A 5 -2.78 -3.31 37.26
N LYS A 6 -1.72 -4.12 37.12
CA LYS A 6 -0.44 -3.63 36.57
C LYS A 6 0.20 -4.44 35.44
N ASP A 7 -0.34 -5.61 35.10
CA ASP A 7 0.30 -6.49 34.11
C ASP A 7 -0.45 -6.61 32.76
N THR A 8 -1.55 -5.87 32.57
CA THR A 8 -2.41 -5.97 31.36
C THR A 8 -2.26 -4.82 30.36
N GLU A 9 -1.31 -3.90 30.54
CA GLU A 9 -1.14 -2.72 29.66
C GLU A 9 -0.24 -2.84 28.40
N PRO A 10 0.63 -3.87 28.20
CA PRO A 10 1.49 -3.89 27.01
C PRO A 10 0.84 -4.50 25.75
N SER A 11 -0.24 -5.29 25.86
CA SER A 11 -0.87 -5.93 24.69
C SER A 11 -1.77 -4.98 23.91
N LEU A 12 -2.58 -4.16 24.61
CA LEU A 12 -3.54 -3.26 23.98
C LEU A 12 -2.85 -2.16 23.14
N SER A 13 -1.66 -1.72 23.57
CA SER A 13 -0.87 -0.70 22.86
C SER A 13 -0.15 -1.25 21.62
N ALA A 14 0.28 -2.52 21.64
CA ALA A 14 0.90 -3.18 20.49
C ALA A 14 -0.11 -3.41 19.35
N ASP A 15 -1.34 -3.78 19.69
CA ASP A 15 -2.42 -3.94 18.72
C ASP A 15 -2.87 -2.60 18.13
N LEU A 16 -2.97 -1.55 18.95
CA LEU A 16 -3.28 -0.19 18.48
C LEU A 16 -2.20 0.37 17.54
N GLN A 17 -0.91 0.13 17.85
CA GLN A 17 0.19 0.50 16.96
C GLN A 17 0.17 -0.30 15.65
N PHE A 18 -0.19 -1.58 15.70
CA PHE A 18 -0.31 -2.41 14.50
C PHE A 18 -1.47 -1.94 13.61
N GLN A 19 -2.61 -1.61 14.21
CA GLN A 19 -3.78 -1.10 13.51
C GLN A 19 -3.51 0.27 12.86
N GLN A 20 -2.81 1.18 13.57
CA GLN A 20 -2.36 2.45 12.99
C GLN A 20 -1.38 2.26 11.83
N GLN A 21 -0.45 1.31 11.92
CA GLN A 21 0.48 1.02 10.82
C GLN A 21 -0.25 0.46 9.60
N TRP A 22 -1.30 -0.33 9.81
CA TRP A 22 -2.16 -0.86 8.76
C TRP A 22 -2.96 0.27 8.09
N ASP A 23 -3.63 1.13 8.87
CA ASP A 23 -4.35 2.30 8.35
C ASP A 23 -3.41 3.25 7.57
N MET A 24 -2.18 3.45 8.05
CA MET A 24 -1.18 4.24 7.32
C MET A 24 -0.70 3.57 6.04
N ALA A 25 -0.63 2.24 5.97
CA ALA A 25 -0.25 1.52 4.76
C ALA A 25 -1.34 1.59 3.69
N ASP A 26 -2.60 1.44 4.08
CA ASP A 26 -3.75 1.58 3.17
C ASP A 26 -3.91 3.02 2.68
N ALA A 27 -3.75 4.01 3.57
CA ALA A 27 -3.76 5.42 3.18
C ALA A 27 -2.65 5.76 2.17
N LYS A 28 -1.43 5.23 2.37
CA LYS A 28 -0.33 5.42 1.41
C LYS A 28 -0.63 4.79 0.07
N LEU A 29 -1.30 3.64 0.04
CA LEU A 29 -1.68 2.98 -1.21
C LEU A 29 -2.75 3.78 -1.96
N GLY A 30 -3.75 4.30 -1.25
CA GLY A 30 -4.78 5.18 -1.82
C GLY A 30 -4.21 6.49 -2.35
N VAL A 31 -3.29 7.12 -1.63
CA VAL A 31 -2.58 8.35 -2.09
C VAL A 31 -1.69 8.04 -3.29
N ALA A 32 -0.99 6.90 -3.28
CA ALA A 32 -0.19 6.46 -4.41
C ALA A 32 -1.05 6.22 -5.66
N GLU A 33 -2.24 5.63 -5.54
CA GLU A 33 -3.15 5.46 -6.68
C GLU A 33 -3.70 6.80 -7.19
N GLN A 34 -4.03 7.74 -6.29
CA GLN A 34 -4.47 9.09 -6.67
C GLN A 34 -3.38 9.89 -7.39
N LEU A 35 -2.11 9.76 -7.00
CA LEU A 35 -0.99 10.47 -7.61
C LEU A 35 -0.42 9.75 -8.84
N ALA A 36 -0.50 8.42 -8.89
CA ALA A 36 -0.02 7.61 -10.00
C ALA A 36 -0.77 7.92 -11.30
N TRP A 37 -2.08 8.12 -11.23
CA TRP A 37 -2.92 8.41 -12.39
C TRP A 37 -2.53 9.72 -13.11
N PRO A 38 -2.50 10.90 -12.45
CA PRO A 38 -2.13 12.15 -13.10
C PRO A 38 -0.67 12.18 -13.53
N LEU A 39 0.25 11.56 -12.76
CA LEU A 39 1.65 11.43 -13.17
C LEU A 39 1.78 10.59 -14.44
N ALA A 40 1.20 9.39 -14.46
CA ALA A 40 1.22 8.52 -15.64
C ALA A 40 0.55 9.20 -16.85
N MET A 41 -0.57 9.89 -16.65
CA MET A 41 -1.23 10.68 -17.70
C MET A 41 -0.32 11.77 -18.24
N GLY A 42 0.34 12.55 -17.37
CA GLY A 42 1.24 13.61 -17.78
C GLY A 42 2.39 13.10 -18.64
N TRP A 43 3.03 12.00 -18.22
CA TRP A 43 4.11 11.36 -18.98
C TRP A 43 3.62 10.75 -20.29
N GLY A 44 2.49 10.04 -20.29
CA GLY A 44 1.92 9.43 -21.49
C GLY A 44 1.49 10.48 -22.52
N LEU A 45 0.87 11.57 -22.07
CA LEU A 45 0.44 12.67 -22.95
C LEU A 45 1.65 13.40 -23.55
N ALA A 46 2.67 13.70 -22.74
CA ALA A 46 3.89 14.37 -23.21
C ALA A 46 4.59 13.55 -24.31
N VAL A 47 4.74 12.25 -24.11
CA VAL A 47 5.36 11.36 -25.10
C VAL A 47 4.49 11.19 -26.35
N GLY A 48 3.18 11.11 -26.19
CA GLY A 48 2.25 11.04 -27.33
C GLY A 48 2.32 12.30 -28.20
N LEU A 49 2.39 13.48 -27.57
CA LEU A 49 2.57 14.75 -28.28
C LEU A 49 3.93 14.85 -28.97
N MET A 50 5.01 14.46 -28.28
CA MET A 50 6.38 14.52 -28.81
C MET A 50 6.61 13.59 -30.00
N THR A 51 5.99 12.41 -30.00
CA THR A 51 6.14 11.41 -31.07
C THR A 51 5.11 11.56 -32.19
N HIS A 52 4.12 12.45 -32.04
CA HIS A 52 2.95 12.57 -32.93
C HIS A 52 2.19 11.25 -33.15
N HIS A 53 2.37 10.29 -32.24
CA HIS A 53 1.76 8.97 -32.28
C HIS A 53 1.18 8.64 -30.91
N TRP A 54 -0.01 8.03 -30.90
CA TRP A 54 -0.70 7.67 -29.66
C TRP A 54 -0.14 6.40 -29.00
N LEU A 55 0.44 5.49 -29.79
CA LEU A 55 0.96 4.21 -29.33
C LEU A 55 2.10 4.34 -28.29
N PRO A 56 3.15 5.17 -28.53
CA PRO A 56 4.21 5.38 -27.55
C PRO A 56 3.71 6.01 -26.26
N GLY A 57 2.74 6.93 -26.35
CA GLY A 57 2.11 7.56 -25.18
C GLY A 57 1.38 6.55 -24.29
N LEU A 58 0.63 5.61 -24.87
CA LEU A 58 -0.03 4.55 -24.11
C LEU A 58 0.95 3.58 -23.45
N LEU A 59 2.03 3.22 -24.15
CA LEU A 59 3.09 2.37 -23.59
C LEU A 59 3.72 3.05 -22.37
N VAL A 60 4.07 4.33 -22.48
CA VAL A 60 4.66 5.09 -21.38
C VAL A 60 3.68 5.25 -20.23
N PHE A 61 2.40 5.51 -20.50
CA PHE A 61 1.36 5.55 -19.47
C PHE A 61 1.29 4.22 -18.70
N GLY A 62 1.19 3.10 -19.40
CA GLY A 62 1.12 1.77 -18.79
C GLY A 62 2.37 1.43 -17.97
N CYS A 63 3.55 1.72 -18.51
CA CYS A 63 4.82 1.52 -17.81
C CYS A 63 4.91 2.39 -16.56
N ALA A 64 4.66 3.70 -16.67
CA ALA A 64 4.73 4.63 -15.55
C ALA A 64 3.75 4.22 -14.44
N TYR A 65 2.50 3.91 -14.80
CA TYR A 65 1.51 3.45 -13.86
C TYR A 65 1.93 2.14 -13.16
N TYR A 66 2.44 1.17 -13.92
CA TYR A 66 2.93 -0.10 -13.36
C TYR A 66 4.10 0.11 -12.39
N PHE A 67 5.10 0.91 -12.76
CA PHE A 67 6.27 1.16 -11.93
C PHE A 67 5.91 1.91 -10.64
N VAL A 68 4.99 2.87 -10.70
CA VAL A 68 4.51 3.57 -9.51
C VAL A 68 3.73 2.63 -8.61
N ARG A 69 2.85 1.76 -9.15
CA ARG A 69 1.99 0.88 -8.35
C ARG A 69 2.70 -0.33 -7.75
N ARG A 70 3.73 -0.88 -8.42
CA ARG A 70 4.46 -2.08 -8.02
C ARG A 70 5.04 -2.06 -6.59
N PRO A 71 5.73 -0.99 -6.11
CA PRO A 71 6.25 -0.95 -4.74
C PRO A 71 5.14 -0.95 -3.69
N TYR A 72 4.06 -0.19 -3.90
CA TYR A 72 2.96 -0.10 -2.93
C TYR A 72 2.15 -1.39 -2.84
N ALA A 73 1.88 -2.05 -3.97
CA ALA A 73 1.21 -3.36 -3.98
C ALA A 73 2.03 -4.45 -3.28
N LYS A 74 3.37 -4.37 -3.32
CA LYS A 74 4.24 -5.26 -2.55
C LYS A 74 4.22 -4.97 -1.05
N GLU A 75 4.14 -3.70 -0.65
CA GLU A 75 4.02 -3.31 0.75
C GLU A 75 2.69 -3.76 1.34
N SER A 76 1.55 -3.47 0.70
CA SER A 76 0.25 -3.89 1.24
C SER A 76 0.08 -5.41 1.28
N GLY A 77 0.53 -6.13 0.24
CA GLY A 77 0.51 -7.60 0.24
C GLY A 77 1.39 -8.22 1.34
N ARG A 78 2.45 -7.54 1.79
CA ARG A 78 3.27 -7.99 2.92
C ARG A 78 2.55 -7.80 4.25
N PHE A 79 1.79 -6.72 4.41
CA PHE A 79 0.97 -6.48 5.59
C PHE A 79 -0.26 -7.38 5.67
N ASP A 80 -0.92 -7.66 4.54
CA ASP A 80 -2.06 -8.60 4.48
C ASP A 80 -1.66 -10.01 4.92
N LYS A 81 -0.46 -10.47 4.52
CA LYS A 81 0.08 -11.77 4.94
C LYS A 81 0.32 -11.84 6.46
N ILE A 82 0.92 -10.80 7.04
CA ILE A 82 1.18 -10.73 8.50
C ILE A 82 -0.13 -10.62 9.27
N HIS A 83 -1.11 -9.88 8.74
CA HIS A 83 -2.42 -9.77 9.35
C HIS A 83 -3.17 -11.11 9.32
N ARG A 84 -3.15 -11.84 8.19
CA ARG A 84 -3.71 -13.20 8.09
C ARG A 84 -3.07 -14.16 9.09
N GLU A 85 -1.75 -14.17 9.19
CA GLU A 85 -1.01 -15.02 10.14
C GLU A 85 -1.37 -14.69 11.61
N LYS A 86 -1.62 -13.42 11.93
CA LYS A 86 -2.06 -13.00 13.27
C LYS A 86 -3.55 -13.27 13.56
N THR A 87 -4.44 -13.10 12.58
CA THR A 87 -5.89 -13.20 12.77
C THR A 87 -6.41 -14.64 12.70
N PHE A 88 -5.78 -15.50 11.91
CA PHE A 88 -6.25 -16.87 11.69
C PHE A 88 -5.39 -17.95 12.36
N GLY A 89 -4.29 -17.56 13.02
CA GLY A 89 -3.30 -18.51 13.53
C GLY A 89 -2.53 -19.22 12.41
N PRO A 90 -1.45 -19.96 12.73
CA PRO A 90 -0.71 -20.70 11.71
C PRO A 90 -1.63 -21.74 11.06
N ASP A 91 -1.75 -21.66 9.74
CA ASP A 91 -2.45 -22.64 8.91
C ASP A 91 -2.01 -24.07 9.32
N PRO A 92 -2.91 -24.96 9.79
CA PRO A 92 -2.54 -26.34 10.05
C PRO A 92 -2.22 -27.00 8.70
N LYS A 93 -0.93 -27.24 8.47
CA LYS A 93 -0.38 -27.97 7.32
C LYS A 93 -0.95 -29.38 7.19
#